data_AF-A0A1F3YAQ4-F1
#
_entry.id   AF-A0A1F3YAQ4-F1
#
_cell.length_a   1.000
_cell.length_b   1.000
_cell.length_c   1.000
_cell.angle_alpha   90.00
_cell.angle_beta   90.00
_cell.angle_gamma   90.00
#
_symmetry.space_group_name_H-M   'P 1'
#
loop_
_entity.id
_entity.type
_entity.pdbx_description
1 polymer ?
#
loop_
_entity_poly.entity_id
_entity_poly.type
_entity_poly.pdbx_seq_one_letter_code
_entity_poly.pdbx_strand_id
1 'polypeptide(L)'
;MNESHFEKPFWNPYLAGIALGLVLLSSFLIMGRGLGASGAANRIGVAVVSAIAPAHVNANPVMASLKEDGAHPLDDWLVFEVLGLFLGGAVAALTAGRMKLGILKGPRISSEFRLVFALTGGILMGIAARLARGCTSGQALSGGALLSLGSWAFMFSVFAGGYALARLMKKEWL
;
A
#
# COMPACT_ATOMS: atom_id res chain seq x y z
N MET A 1 -20.71 -3.61 30.38
CA MET A 1 -19.67 -2.56 30.32
C MET A 1 -18.77 -2.92 29.14
N ASN A 2 -18.96 -2.26 27.99
CA ASN A 2 -18.15 -2.51 26.79
C ASN A 2 -16.90 -1.65 26.91
N GLU A 3 -15.80 -2.25 27.38
CA GLU A 3 -14.49 -1.63 27.18
C GLU A 3 -14.13 -1.79 25.70
N SER A 4 -14.09 -0.67 24.98
CA SER A 4 -13.40 -0.61 23.70
C SER A 4 -11.92 -0.85 23.98
N HIS A 5 -11.46 -2.09 23.84
CA HIS A 5 -10.04 -2.44 23.90
C HIS A 5 -9.31 -1.76 22.74
N PHE A 6 -8.93 -0.50 22.90
CA PHE A 6 -7.91 0.12 22.07
C PHE A 6 -6.62 -0.68 22.30
N GLU A 7 -6.16 -1.40 21.28
CA GLU A 7 -4.88 -2.06 21.36
C GLU A 7 -3.81 -1.02 21.71
N LYS A 8 -2.97 -1.32 22.70
CA LYS A 8 -1.88 -0.42 23.10
C LYS A 8 -1.05 -0.05 21.87
N PRO A 9 -0.72 1.24 21.67
CA PRO A 9 0.15 1.66 20.58
C PRO A 9 1.43 0.83 20.56
N PHE A 10 1.83 0.34 19.39
CA PHE A 10 3.02 -0.48 19.25
C PHE A 10 4.29 0.31 19.58
N TRP A 11 4.39 1.53 19.03
CA TRP A 11 5.48 2.48 19.26
C TRP A 11 4.94 3.88 19.51
N ASN A 12 5.79 4.75 20.08
CA ASN A 12 5.52 6.17 20.10
C ASN A 12 5.42 6.69 18.65
N PRO A 13 4.32 7.37 18.26
CA PRO A 13 4.08 7.79 16.88
C PRO A 13 5.16 8.75 16.35
N TYR A 14 5.75 9.58 17.21
CA TYR A 14 6.83 10.48 16.80
C TYR A 14 8.12 9.71 16.48
N LEU A 15 8.46 8.72 17.30
CA LEU A 15 9.63 7.86 17.05
C LEU A 15 9.43 7.02 15.79
N ALA A 16 8.23 6.48 15.59
CA ALA A 16 7.87 5.77 14.37
C ALA A 16 7.97 6.67 13.12
N GLY A 17 7.51 7.93 13.24
CA GLY A 17 7.64 8.92 12.17
C GLY A 17 9.08 9.27 11.82
N ILE A 18 9.94 9.46 12.81
CA ILE A 18 11.38 9.70 12.61
C ILE A 18 12.02 8.48 11.93
N ALA A 19 11.77 7.27 12.43
CA ALA A 19 12.30 6.05 11.85
C ALA A 19 11.85 5.87 10.39
N LEU A 20 10.56 6.10 10.10
CA LEU A 20 10.03 6.06 8.74
C LEU A 20 10.67 7.12 7.84
N GLY A 21 10.89 8.34 8.35
CA GLY A 21 11.59 9.41 7.64
C GLY A 21 13.04 9.03 7.30
N LEU A 22 13.75 8.41 8.24
CA LEU A 22 15.12 7.90 8.00
C LEU A 22 15.14 6.78 6.96
N VAL A 23 14.16 5.88 6.98
CA VAL A 23 14.02 4.82 5.96
C VAL A 23 13.75 5.44 4.59
N LEU A 24 12.84 6.41 4.51
CA LEU A 24 12.54 7.13 3.27
C LEU A 24 13.77 7.86 2.72
N LEU A 25 14.49 8.58 3.59
CA LEU A 25 15.74 9.27 3.23
C LEU A 25 16.79 8.26 2.73
N SER A 26 16.97 7.15 3.43
CA SER A 26 17.92 6.10 3.05
C SER A 26 17.57 5.48 1.70
N SER A 27 16.27 5.26 1.42
CA SER A 27 15.79 4.78 0.13
C SER A 27 16.19 5.73 -1.01
N PHE A 28 16.01 7.04 -0.80
CA PHE A 28 16.45 8.03 -1.79
C PHE A 28 17.97 8.07 -1.97
N LEU A 29 18.74 8.00 -0.88
CA LEU A 29 20.20 8.09 -0.94
C LEU A 29 20.87 6.85 -1.54
N ILE A 30 20.37 5.66 -1.22
CA ILE A 30 21.00 4.39 -1.61
C ILE A 30 20.47 3.93 -2.96
N MET A 31 19.15 4.03 -3.18
CA MET A 31 18.47 3.46 -4.35
C MET A 31 18.03 4.50 -5.37
N GLY A 32 18.16 5.81 -5.06
CA GLY A 32 17.73 6.89 -5.94
C GLY A 32 16.21 6.98 -6.12
N ARG A 33 15.43 6.21 -5.36
CA ARG A 33 13.98 6.09 -5.48
C ARG A 33 13.31 6.15 -4.10
N GLY A 34 12.13 6.75 -4.06
CA GLY A 34 11.30 6.76 -2.85
C GLY A 34 10.53 5.46 -2.65
N LEU A 35 9.86 5.36 -1.50
CA LEU A 35 9.01 4.22 -1.14
C LEU A 35 7.74 4.16 -2.01
N GLY A 36 7.31 2.95 -2.37
CA GLY A 36 6.12 2.74 -3.18
C GLY A 36 5.70 1.27 -3.30
N ALA A 37 4.42 0.97 -3.02
CA ALA A 37 3.90 -0.40 -3.09
C ALA A 37 3.20 -0.74 -4.42
N SER A 38 2.42 0.19 -4.99
CA SER A 38 1.59 -0.09 -6.17
C SER A 38 2.40 -0.41 -7.44
N GLY A 39 3.63 0.12 -7.54
CA GLY A 39 4.54 -0.18 -8.65
C GLY A 39 5.02 -1.63 -8.65
N ALA A 40 5.24 -2.22 -7.47
CA ALA A 40 5.58 -3.63 -7.32
C ALA A 40 4.38 -4.53 -7.66
N ALA A 41 3.19 -4.20 -7.15
CA ALA A 41 1.96 -4.95 -7.43
C ALA A 41 1.65 -4.99 -8.94
N ASN A 42 1.84 -3.87 -9.65
CA ASN A 42 1.67 -3.81 -11.09
C ASN A 42 2.69 -4.69 -11.82
N ARG A 43 3.97 -4.61 -11.46
CA ARG A 43 5.04 -5.45 -12.03
C ARG A 43 4.78 -6.94 -11.85
N ILE A 44 4.35 -7.35 -10.66
CA ILE A 44 3.96 -8.74 -10.38
C ILE A 44 2.78 -9.14 -11.29
N GLY A 45 1.76 -8.29 -11.40
CA GLY A 45 0.63 -8.53 -12.30
C GLY A 45 1.07 -8.70 -13.77
N VAL A 46 1.94 -7.81 -14.27
CA VAL A 46 2.48 -7.90 -15.63
C VAL A 46 3.36 -9.13 -15.83
N ALA A 47 4.13 -9.55 -14.83
CA ALA A 47 4.89 -10.80 -14.88
C ALA A 47 3.98 -12.02 -15.03
N VAL A 48 2.89 -12.09 -14.25
CA VAL A 48 1.89 -13.16 -14.35
C VAL A 48 1.20 -13.15 -15.71
N VAL A 49 0.72 -11.99 -16.16
CA VAL A 49 0.06 -11.86 -17.48
C VAL A 49 1.03 -12.19 -18.61
N SER A 50 2.30 -11.84 -18.48
CA SER A 50 3.32 -12.20 -19.46
C SER A 50 3.57 -13.71 -19.54
N ALA A 51 3.41 -14.45 -18.45
CA ALA A 51 3.59 -15.90 -18.45
C ALA A 51 2.44 -16.63 -19.17
N ILE A 52 1.23 -16.07 -19.10
CA ILE A 52 0.01 -16.69 -19.64
C ILE A 52 -0.34 -16.16 -21.03
N ALA A 53 -0.16 -14.85 -21.26
CA ALA A 53 -0.56 -14.13 -22.47
C ALA A 53 0.50 -13.08 -22.89
N PRO A 54 1.70 -13.51 -23.32
CA PRO A 54 2.79 -12.60 -23.68
C PRO A 54 2.44 -11.66 -24.84
N ALA A 55 1.62 -12.11 -25.79
CA ALA A 55 1.17 -11.29 -26.92
C ALA A 55 0.34 -10.08 -26.46
N HIS A 56 -0.46 -10.23 -25.40
CA HIS A 56 -1.25 -9.12 -24.83
C HIS A 56 -0.36 -8.07 -24.17
N VAL A 57 0.68 -8.50 -23.45
CA VAL A 57 1.65 -7.60 -22.81
C VAL A 57 2.42 -6.80 -23.86
N ASN A 58 2.90 -7.46 -24.91
CA ASN A 58 3.68 -6.80 -25.96
C ASN A 58 2.83 -5.86 -26.82
N ALA A 59 1.53 -6.13 -26.98
CA ALA A 59 0.60 -5.24 -27.69
C ALA A 59 0.22 -3.99 -26.88
N ASN A 60 0.48 -3.95 -25.57
CA ASN A 60 0.17 -2.83 -24.70
C ASN A 60 1.44 -2.04 -24.35
N PRO A 61 1.63 -0.80 -24.86
CA PRO A 61 2.84 -0.01 -24.63
C PRO A 61 3.17 0.21 -23.15
N VAL A 62 2.13 0.30 -22.31
CA VAL A 62 2.27 0.51 -20.87
C VAL A 62 2.81 -0.72 -20.14
N MET A 63 2.48 -1.93 -20.63
CA MET A 63 2.98 -3.17 -20.05
C MET A 63 4.30 -3.59 -20.69
N ALA A 64 4.47 -3.30 -21.98
CA ALA A 64 5.71 -3.52 -22.72
C ALA A 64 6.86 -2.67 -22.14
N SER A 65 6.62 -1.41 -21.80
CA SER A 65 7.63 -0.53 -21.16
C SER A 65 8.12 -1.02 -19.80
N LEU A 66 7.37 -1.90 -19.11
CA LEU A 66 7.84 -2.55 -17.87
C LEU A 66 8.81 -3.72 -18.14
N LYS A 67 9.05 -4.05 -19.41
CA LYS A 67 10.00 -5.07 -19.89
C LYS A 67 11.11 -4.51 -20.77
N GLU A 68 10.98 -3.27 -21.26
CA GLU A 68 11.84 -2.72 -22.34
C GLU A 68 13.34 -2.68 -21.99
N ASP A 69 13.72 -2.70 -20.72
CA ASP A 69 15.12 -2.68 -20.30
C ASP A 69 15.84 -4.05 -20.37
N GLY A 70 15.20 -5.10 -20.90
CA GLY A 70 15.76 -6.47 -20.94
C GLY A 70 15.87 -7.14 -19.56
N ALA A 71 15.54 -6.41 -18.49
CA ALA A 71 15.43 -6.90 -17.13
C ALA A 71 14.06 -7.57 -16.90
N HIS A 72 14.06 -8.61 -16.06
CA HIS A 72 12.81 -9.26 -15.65
C HIS A 72 11.92 -8.22 -14.94
N PRO A 73 10.60 -8.14 -15.17
CA PRO A 73 9.74 -7.15 -14.53
C PRO A 73 9.76 -7.17 -12.99
N LEU A 74 10.24 -8.26 -12.40
CA LEU A 74 10.41 -8.39 -10.95
C LEU A 74 11.78 -7.93 -10.43
N ASP A 75 12.75 -7.70 -11.31
CA ASP A 75 14.08 -7.18 -10.97
C ASP A 75 14.03 -5.65 -10.86
N ASP A 76 13.14 -5.18 -10.00
CA ASP A 76 12.98 -3.77 -9.67
C ASP A 76 13.02 -3.61 -8.15
N TRP A 77 13.71 -2.58 -7.69
CA TRP A 77 13.80 -2.23 -6.27
C TRP A 77 12.46 -2.28 -5.54
N LEU A 78 11.37 -1.82 -6.17
CA LEU A 78 10.05 -1.80 -5.53
C LEU A 78 9.57 -3.21 -5.14
N VAL A 79 9.95 -4.24 -5.88
CA VAL A 79 9.60 -5.63 -5.55
C VAL A 79 10.36 -6.10 -4.31
N PHE A 80 11.65 -5.78 -4.21
CA PHE A 80 12.45 -6.04 -3.02
C PHE A 80 12.00 -5.21 -1.82
N GLU A 81 11.59 -3.95 -2.02
CA GLU A 81 10.99 -3.09 -1.00
C GLU A 81 9.74 -3.75 -0.41
N VAL A 82 8.81 -4.22 -1.25
CA VAL A 82 7.57 -4.85 -0.78
C VAL A 82 7.83 -6.20 -0.10
N LEU A 83 8.80 -6.98 -0.58
CA LEU A 83 9.26 -8.19 0.12
C LEU A 83 9.82 -7.86 1.51
N GLY A 84 10.70 -6.86 1.60
CA GLY A 84 11.25 -6.38 2.86
C GLY A 84 10.18 -5.84 3.81
N LEU A 85 9.19 -5.12 3.29
CA LEU A 85 8.02 -4.64 4.05
C LEU A 85 7.21 -5.81 4.62
N PHE A 86 6.97 -6.86 3.83
CA PHE A 86 6.21 -8.03 4.26
C PHE A 86 6.97 -8.80 5.36
N LEU A 87 8.26 -9.09 5.14
CA LEU A 87 9.10 -9.79 6.11
C LEU A 87 9.28 -8.97 7.40
N GLY A 88 9.56 -7.67 7.26
CA GLY A 88 9.71 -6.76 8.40
C GLY A 88 8.42 -6.64 9.21
N GLY A 89 7.27 -6.56 8.55
CA GLY A 89 5.96 -6.56 9.20
C GLY A 89 5.67 -7.85 9.95
N ALA A 90 6.02 -9.00 9.37
CA ALA A 90 5.88 -10.31 10.01
C ALA A 90 6.78 -10.42 11.25
N VAL A 91 8.05 -10.03 11.17
CA VAL A 91 8.98 -10.02 12.30
C VAL A 91 8.49 -9.06 13.40
N ALA A 92 8.03 -7.87 13.03
CA ALA A 92 7.47 -6.91 13.98
C ALA A 92 6.25 -7.48 14.70
N ALA A 93 5.32 -8.11 13.98
CA ALA A 93 4.13 -8.71 14.58
C ALA A 93 4.45 -9.92 15.48
N LEU A 94 5.44 -10.75 15.10
CA LEU A 94 5.91 -11.89 15.89
C LEU A 94 6.56 -11.43 17.19
N THR A 95 7.50 -10.49 17.10
CA THR A 95 8.21 -9.93 18.27
C THR A 95 7.27 -9.15 19.19
N ALA A 96 6.19 -8.56 18.65
CA ALA A 96 5.14 -7.92 19.43
C ALA A 96 4.22 -8.92 20.16
N GLY A 97 4.27 -10.22 19.84
CA GLY A 97 3.29 -11.20 20.30
C GLY A 97 1.86 -10.94 19.79
N ARG A 98 1.71 -10.28 18.64
CA ARG A 98 0.41 -9.88 18.07
C ARG A 98 0.03 -10.61 16.79
N MET A 99 0.78 -11.64 16.40
CA MET A 99 0.41 -12.49 15.26
C MET A 99 -0.87 -13.27 15.58
N LYS A 100 -1.95 -12.94 14.88
CA LYS A 100 -3.24 -13.62 14.97
C LYS A 100 -3.81 -13.80 13.57
N LEU A 101 -4.18 -15.02 13.24
CA LEU A 101 -4.93 -15.31 12.02
C LEU A 101 -6.41 -15.05 12.31
N GLY A 102 -7.05 -14.21 11.50
CA GLY A 102 -8.46 -13.89 11.67
C GLY A 102 -8.93 -12.79 10.75
N ILE A 103 -10.24 -12.58 10.72
CA ILE A 103 -10.87 -11.49 9.97
C ILE A 103 -11.10 -10.33 10.92
N LEU A 104 -10.37 -9.23 10.71
CA LEU A 104 -10.54 -8.00 11.48
C LEU A 104 -11.85 -7.30 11.07
N LYS A 105 -12.85 -7.36 11.96
CA LYS A 105 -14.20 -6.82 11.71
C LYS A 105 -14.82 -6.25 12.99
N GLY A 106 -15.72 -5.28 12.83
CA GLY A 106 -16.56 -4.77 13.92
C GLY A 106 -17.59 -5.82 14.40
N PRO A 107 -18.16 -5.64 15.60
CA PRO A 107 -19.09 -6.60 16.18
C PRO A 107 -20.41 -6.75 15.39
N ARG A 108 -20.74 -5.76 14.55
CA ARG A 108 -22.04 -5.69 13.85
C ARG A 108 -22.03 -6.20 12.41
N ILE A 109 -20.88 -6.64 11.89
CA ILE A 109 -20.77 -7.12 10.51
C ILE A 109 -20.43 -8.61 10.45
N SER A 110 -21.02 -9.32 9.49
CA SER A 110 -20.66 -10.71 9.21
C SER A 110 -19.28 -10.80 8.53
N SER A 111 -18.67 -11.99 8.58
CA SER A 111 -17.35 -12.21 7.99
C SER A 111 -17.39 -12.10 6.46
N GLU A 112 -18.47 -12.59 5.85
CA GLU A 112 -18.71 -12.58 4.41
C GLU A 112 -18.82 -11.15 3.89
N PHE A 113 -19.66 -10.33 4.52
CA PHE A 113 -19.81 -8.93 4.15
C PHE A 113 -18.49 -8.16 4.30
N ARG A 114 -17.74 -8.39 5.39
CA ARG A 114 -16.43 -7.75 5.60
C ARG A 114 -15.43 -8.08 4.49
N LEU A 115 -15.40 -9.34 4.04
CA LEU A 115 -14.53 -9.78 2.94
C LEU A 115 -14.95 -9.17 1.61
N VAL A 116 -16.25 -9.10 1.32
CA VAL A 116 -16.77 -8.43 0.11
C VAL A 116 -16.39 -6.94 0.12
N PHE A 117 -16.53 -6.25 1.24
CA PHE A 117 -16.09 -4.86 1.40
C PHE A 117 -14.58 -4.70 1.23
N ALA A 118 -13.77 -5.61 1.82
CA ALA A 118 -12.32 -5.59 1.67
C ALA A 118 -11.90 -5.75 0.20
N LEU A 119 -12.51 -6.70 -0.51
CA LEU A 119 -12.24 -6.96 -1.92
C LEU A 119 -12.65 -5.78 -2.79
N THR A 120 -13.87 -5.27 -2.59
CA THR A 120 -14.40 -4.12 -3.35
C THR A 120 -13.54 -2.88 -3.12
N GLY A 121 -13.17 -2.60 -1.86
CA GLY A 121 -12.26 -1.50 -1.51
C GLY A 121 -10.87 -1.68 -2.13
N GLY A 122 -10.34 -2.90 -2.15
CA GLY A 122 -9.07 -3.21 -2.80
C GLY A 122 -9.09 -2.97 -4.31
N ILE A 123 -10.16 -3.37 -4.99
CA ILE A 123 -10.35 -3.12 -6.44
C ILE A 123 -10.42 -1.62 -6.71
N LEU A 124 -11.26 -0.89 -5.96
CA LEU A 124 -11.38 0.56 -6.08
C LEU A 124 -10.04 1.26 -5.83
N MET A 125 -9.28 0.83 -4.82
CA MET A 125 -7.96 1.35 -4.51
C MET A 125 -6.96 1.08 -5.64
N GLY A 126 -7.01 -0.10 -6.27
CA GLY A 126 -6.18 -0.41 -7.43
C GLY A 126 -6.44 0.52 -8.62
N ILE A 127 -7.72 0.76 -8.93
CA ILE A 127 -8.13 1.69 -10.00
C ILE A 127 -7.68 3.12 -9.64
N ALA A 128 -7.96 3.56 -8.42
CA ALA A 128 -7.59 4.89 -7.94
C ALA A 128 -6.07 5.10 -7.96
N ALA A 129 -5.27 4.11 -7.55
CA ALA A 129 -3.82 4.19 -7.59
C ALA A 129 -3.28 4.35 -9.02
N ARG A 130 -3.96 3.79 -10.02
CA ARG A 130 -3.60 3.98 -11.43
C ARG A 130 -3.95 5.38 -11.92
N LEU A 131 -5.13 5.89 -11.58
CA LEU A 131 -5.56 7.26 -11.91
C LEU A 131 -4.65 8.31 -11.26
N ALA A 132 -4.30 8.11 -9.99
CA ALA A 132 -3.40 8.98 -9.24
C ALA A 132 -1.91 8.79 -9.58
N ARG A 133 -1.58 7.84 -10.47
CA ARG A 133 -0.19 7.47 -10.81
C ARG A 133 0.67 7.17 -9.58
N GLY A 134 0.08 6.57 -8.56
CA GLY A 134 0.77 6.23 -7.31
C GLY A 134 -0.19 5.81 -6.20
N CYS A 135 0.36 5.18 -5.18
CA CYS A 135 -0.36 4.84 -3.95
C CYS A 135 -0.05 5.86 -2.85
N THR A 136 -0.63 5.68 -1.66
CA THR A 136 -0.39 6.58 -0.52
C THR A 136 1.08 6.67 -0.12
N SER A 137 1.84 5.58 -0.14
CA SER A 137 3.29 5.65 0.15
C SER A 137 4.05 6.42 -0.94
N GLY A 138 3.76 6.17 -2.22
CA GLY A 138 4.42 6.86 -3.32
C GLY A 138 4.05 8.35 -3.41
N GLN A 139 2.77 8.69 -3.32
CA GLN A 139 2.31 10.07 -3.42
C GLN A 139 2.50 10.81 -2.10
N ALA A 140 1.90 10.35 -1.00
CA ALA A 140 1.93 11.12 0.24
C ALA A 140 3.29 11.11 0.95
N LEU A 141 3.99 9.97 1.04
CA LEU A 141 5.31 9.93 1.71
C LEU A 141 6.41 10.44 0.77
N SER A 142 6.66 9.73 -0.33
CA SER A 142 7.78 10.04 -1.23
C SER A 142 7.57 11.35 -1.97
N GLY A 143 6.41 11.55 -2.59
CA GLY A 143 6.08 12.80 -3.29
C GLY A 143 5.88 13.99 -2.34
N GLY A 144 5.30 13.77 -1.16
CA GLY A 144 5.15 14.79 -0.13
C GLY A 144 6.49 15.28 0.43
N ALA A 145 7.44 14.37 0.66
CA ALA A 145 8.81 14.71 1.08
C ALA A 145 9.56 15.55 0.03
N LEU A 146 9.25 15.36 -1.25
CA LEU A 146 9.78 16.16 -2.36
C LEU A 146 8.98 17.45 -2.61
N LEU A 147 8.00 17.77 -1.76
CA LEU A 147 7.13 18.95 -1.89
C LEU A 147 6.39 19.04 -3.24
N SER A 148 6.08 17.89 -3.85
CA SER A 148 5.32 17.84 -5.10
C SER A 148 3.89 18.34 -4.90
N LEU A 149 3.49 19.37 -5.64
CA LEU A 149 2.16 19.96 -5.54
C LEU A 149 1.04 18.92 -5.77
N GLY A 150 1.21 18.05 -6.77
CA GLY A 150 0.23 17.00 -7.08
C GLY A 150 0.10 15.97 -5.94
N SER A 151 1.21 15.67 -5.27
CA SER A 151 1.24 14.74 -4.14
C SER A 151 0.58 15.32 -2.89
N TRP A 152 0.74 16.62 -2.64
CA TRP A 152 0.02 17.34 -1.59
C TRP A 152 -1.48 17.41 -1.88
N ALA A 153 -1.87 17.73 -3.11
CA ALA A 153 -3.28 17.70 -3.53
C ALA A 153 -3.91 16.30 -3.37
N PHE A 154 -3.17 15.25 -3.74
CA PHE A 154 -3.56 13.86 -3.50
C PHE A 154 -3.74 13.58 -2.01
N MET A 155 -2.77 13.95 -1.18
CA MET A 155 -2.82 13.71 0.27
C MET A 155 -4.05 14.37 0.89
N PHE A 156 -4.32 15.64 0.59
CA PHE A 156 -5.50 16.33 1.11
C PHE A 156 -6.81 15.69 0.63
N SER A 157 -6.86 15.24 -0.62
CA SER A 157 -8.02 14.57 -1.19
C SER A 157 -8.30 13.21 -0.52
N VAL A 158 -7.25 12.44 -0.21
CA VAL A 158 -7.37 11.17 0.54
C VAL A 158 -7.94 11.41 1.94
N PHE A 159 -7.42 12.40 2.67
CA PHE A 159 -7.96 12.73 3.99
C PHE A 159 -9.40 13.24 3.91
N ALA A 160 -9.69 14.18 3.00
CA ALA A 160 -11.03 14.72 2.83
C ALA A 160 -12.05 13.63 2.48
N GLY A 161 -11.74 12.77 1.50
CA GLY A 161 -12.58 11.64 1.12
C GLY A 161 -12.74 10.61 2.24
N GLY A 162 -11.66 10.30 2.95
CA GLY A 162 -11.67 9.40 4.10
C GLY A 162 -12.59 9.90 5.22
N TYR A 163 -12.48 11.17 5.62
CA TYR A 163 -13.35 11.76 6.63
C TYR A 163 -14.81 11.87 6.17
N ALA A 164 -15.06 12.18 4.89
CA ALA A 164 -16.42 12.22 4.34
C ALA A 164 -17.11 10.85 4.37
N LEU A 165 -16.38 9.79 4.01
CA LEU A 165 -16.91 8.42 3.99
C LEU A 165 -16.89 7.73 5.37
N ALA A 166 -16.11 8.22 6.33
CA ALA A 166 -15.95 7.61 7.65
C ALA A 166 -17.29 7.38 8.35
N ARG A 167 -18.24 8.32 8.24
CA ARG A 167 -19.60 8.22 8.82
C ARG A 167 -20.38 7.02 8.26
N LEU A 168 -20.25 6.74 6.97
CA LEU A 168 -20.97 5.66 6.28
C LEU A 168 -20.37 4.29 6.65
N MET A 169 -19.05 4.24 6.81
CA MET A 169 -18.30 3.01 7.12
C MET A 169 -18.26 2.69 8.62
N LYS A 170 -18.92 3.48 9.49
CA LYS A 170 -18.91 3.27 10.96
C LYS A 170 -19.31 1.85 11.36
N LYS A 171 -20.25 1.23 10.65
CA LYS A 171 -20.74 -0.14 10.93
C LYS A 171 -19.68 -1.23 10.73
N GLU A 172 -18.61 -0.93 9.99
CA GLU A 172 -17.49 -1.87 9.76
C GLU A 172 -16.58 -1.97 11.00
N TRP A 173 -16.59 -0.97 11.89
CA TRP A 173 -15.66 -0.83 13.03
C TRP A 173 -16.35 -0.73 14.40
N LEU A 174 -17.62 -0.28 14.47
CA LEU A 174 -18.43 -0.10 15.68
C LEU A 174 -19.59 -1.10 15.79
#